data_AF-G9YU06-F1
#
_entry.id   AF-G9YU06-F1
#
_cell.length_a   1.000
_cell.length_b   1.000
_cell.length_c   1.000
_cell.angle_alpha   90.00
_cell.angle_beta   90.00
_cell.angle_gamma   90.00
#
_symmetry.space_group_name_H-M   'P 1'
#
loop_
_entity.id
_entity.type
_entity.pdbx_description
1 polymer ?
#
loop_
_entity_poly.entity_id
_entity_poly.type
_entity_poly.pdbx_seq_one_letter_code
_entity_poly.pdbx_strand_id
1 'polypeptide(L)'
;MVYDITYTSIGAAVVEDFYDENVVFLRFCFDKELLKKNPLDQQGRILRMVYLNQDLTKAGKYLFPRLLQKFLVFTDRSGKTSLETMLKRWYTTLEKMYRSQTAG
;
A
#
# COMPACT_ATOMS: atom_id res chain seq x y z
N MET A 1 31.50 18.71 -10.03
CA MET A 1 31.11 18.84 -8.60
C MET A 1 30.55 17.50 -8.20
N VAL A 2 31.29 16.73 -7.39
CA VAL A 2 30.81 15.48 -6.82
C VAL A 2 29.88 15.90 -5.69
N TYR A 3 28.57 15.64 -5.84
CA TYR A 3 27.66 15.79 -4.71
C TYR A 3 27.96 14.65 -3.75
N ASP A 4 28.60 14.99 -2.63
CA ASP A 4 28.81 14.08 -1.51
C ASP A 4 27.44 13.93 -0.81
N ILE A 5 26.73 12.84 -1.11
CA ILE A 5 25.36 12.53 -0.64
C ILE A 5 25.39 12.04 0.82
N THR A 6 26.52 12.12 1.51
CA THR A 6 26.65 11.66 2.91
C THR A 6 25.97 12.57 3.94
N TYR A 7 25.31 13.66 3.52
CA TYR A 7 24.36 14.36 4.37
C TYR A 7 22.96 13.74 4.21
N THR A 8 22.78 12.52 4.74
CA THR A 8 21.46 11.90 4.89
C THR A 8 20.67 12.72 5.91
N SER A 9 20.08 13.83 5.43
CA SER A 9 19.19 14.65 6.22
C SER A 9 18.01 13.80 6.72
N ILE A 10 17.48 14.11 7.90
CA ILE A 10 16.28 13.46 8.44
C ILE A 10 15.13 13.49 7.42
N GLY A 11 15.05 14.54 6.60
CA GLY A 11 14.07 14.65 5.51
C GLY A 11 14.22 13.58 4.43
N ALA A 12 15.44 13.19 4.07
CA ALA A 12 15.69 12.13 3.09
C ALA A 12 15.23 10.77 3.63
N ALA A 13 15.57 10.45 4.88
CA ALA A 13 15.16 9.20 5.53
C ALA A 13 13.62 9.08 5.63
N VAL A 14 12.92 10.17 5.99
CA VAL A 14 11.45 10.18 6.07
C VAL A 14 10.79 9.95 4.70
N VAL A 15 11.41 10.44 3.62
CA VAL A 15 10.91 10.24 2.25
C VAL A 15 11.16 8.80 1.78
N GLU A 16 12.32 8.22 2.12
CA GLU A 16 12.64 6.82 1.84
C GLU A 16 11.69 5.86 2.56
N ASP A 17 11.48 6.04 3.87
CA ASP A 17 10.54 5.22 4.66
C ASP A 17 9.12 5.28 4.07
N PHE A 18 8.67 6.47 3.69
CA PHE A 18 7.36 6.64 3.05
C PHE A 18 7.29 5.89 1.71
N TYR A 19 8.34 5.95 0.90
CA TYR A 19 8.38 5.22 -0.37
C TYR A 19 8.29 3.70 -0.15
N ASP A 20 9.08 3.17 0.79
CA ASP A 20 9.11 1.74 1.10
C ASP A 20 7.75 1.24 1.63
N GLU A 21 7.11 2.01 2.51
CA GLU A 21 5.75 1.73 2.98
C GLU A 21 4.74 1.65 1.82
N ASN A 22 4.85 2.57 0.84
CA ASN A 22 3.98 2.55 -0.35
C ASN A 22 4.25 1.34 -1.24
N VAL A 23 5.51 0.92 -1.41
CA VAL A 23 5.86 -0.31 -2.14
C VAL A 23 5.18 -1.52 -1.50
N VAL A 24 5.28 -1.65 -0.17
CA VAL A 24 4.63 -2.74 0.59
C VAL A 24 3.11 -2.72 0.42
N PHE A 25 2.48 -1.55 0.56
CA PHE A 25 1.04 -1.39 0.36
C PHE A 25 0.59 -1.78 -1.05
N LEU A 26 1.26 -1.27 -2.08
CA LEU A 26 0.90 -1.52 -3.47
C LEU A 26 1.12 -2.97 -3.88
N ARG A 27 2.22 -3.60 -3.44
CA ARG A 27 2.46 -5.03 -3.62
C ARG A 27 1.34 -5.85 -2.99
N PHE A 28 0.99 -5.56 -1.73
CA PHE A 28 -0.08 -6.24 -1.02
C PHE A 28 -1.43 -6.12 -1.76
N CYS A 29 -1.79 -4.92 -2.24
CA CYS A 29 -3.01 -4.71 -3.00
C CYS A 29 -3.04 -5.50 -4.32
N PHE A 30 -1.89 -5.62 -5.01
CA PHE A 30 -1.79 -6.41 -6.22
C PHE A 30 -1.91 -7.92 -5.93
N ASP A 31 -1.20 -8.43 -4.92
CA ASP A 31 -1.22 -9.84 -4.53
C ASP A 31 -2.61 -10.29 -4.03
N LYS A 32 -3.43 -9.35 -3.54
CA LYS A 32 -4.83 -9.55 -3.17
C LYS A 32 -5.82 -9.28 -4.32
N GLU A 33 -5.33 -9.15 -5.54
CA GLU A 33 -6.12 -8.92 -6.76
C GLU A 33 -7.05 -7.70 -6.64
N LEU A 34 -6.64 -6.66 -5.91
CA LEU A 34 -7.38 -5.41 -5.84
C LEU A 34 -7.07 -4.51 -7.05
N LEU A 35 -5.88 -4.67 -7.61
CA LEU A 35 -5.38 -3.95 -8.78
C LEU A 35 -5.35 -4.89 -9.98
N LYS A 36 -5.72 -4.39 -11.17
CA LYS A 36 -5.71 -5.18 -12.41
C LYS A 36 -4.31 -5.38 -13.01
N LYS A 37 -3.38 -4.48 -12.72
CA LYS A 37 -2.02 -4.49 -13.25
C LYS A 37 -1.02 -4.37 -12.11
N ASN A 38 0.14 -5.00 -12.26
CA ASN A 38 1.22 -4.89 -11.29
C ASN A 38 1.67 -3.42 -11.19
N PRO A 39 1.57 -2.80 -10.01
CA PRO A 39 1.96 -1.40 -9.82
C PRO A 39 3.48 -1.20 -9.73
N LEU A 40 4.24 -2.29 -9.65
CA LEU A 40 5.69 -2.29 -9.49
C LEU A 40 6.39 -2.88 -10.72
N ASP A 41 7.55 -2.34 -11.05
CA ASP A 41 8.41 -2.94 -12.09
C ASP A 41 9.17 -4.18 -11.57
N GLN A 42 10.04 -4.72 -12.42
CA GLN A 42 10.86 -5.89 -12.10
C GLN A 42 11.87 -5.63 -10.97
N GLN A 43 12.23 -4.38 -10.71
CA GLN A 43 13.13 -3.95 -9.65
C GLN A 43 12.36 -3.54 -8.37
N GLY A 44 11.03 -3.69 -8.35
CA GLY A 44 10.20 -3.32 -7.21
C GLY A 44 9.88 -1.83 -7.11
N ARG A 45 10.13 -1.04 -8.16
CA ARG A 45 9.89 0.40 -8.17
C ARG A 45 8.45 0.73 -8.57
N ILE A 46 7.89 1.77 -7.97
CA ILE A 46 6.51 2.21 -8.22
C ILE A 46 6.40 2.76 -9.65
N LEU A 47 5.54 2.13 -10.46
CA LEU A 47 5.22 2.59 -11.83
C LEU A 47 4.13 3.65 -11.85
N ARG A 48 3.17 3.59 -10.90
CA ARG A 48 2.01 4.49 -10.84
C ARG A 48 1.57 4.73 -9.40
N MET A 49 1.25 5.98 -9.08
CA MET A 49 0.69 6.38 -7.78
C MET A 49 -0.80 6.76 -7.85
N VAL A 50 -1.37 6.89 -9.06
CA VAL A 50 -2.77 7.26 -9.27
C VAL A 50 -3.55 6.07 -9.80
N TYR A 51 -4.68 5.76 -9.15
CA TYR A 51 -5.56 4.65 -9.49
C TYR A 51 -6.99 5.13 -9.68
N LEU A 52 -7.57 4.84 -10.84
CA LEU A 52 -8.96 5.10 -11.15
C LEU A 52 -9.78 3.82 -10.99
N ASN A 53 -11.11 3.96 -10.95
CA ASN A 53 -12.02 2.82 -10.87
C ASN A 53 -11.81 1.78 -11.99
N GLN A 54 -11.30 2.20 -13.15
CA GLN A 54 -10.98 1.28 -14.25
C GLN A 54 -9.73 0.42 -14.00
N ASP A 55 -8.82 0.86 -13.12
CA ASP A 55 -7.59 0.15 -12.76
C ASP A 55 -7.82 -0.90 -11.65
N LEU A 56 -8.96 -0.80 -10.96
CA LEU A 56 -9.34 -1.66 -9.85
C LEU A 56 -10.22 -2.84 -10.31
N THR A 57 -10.06 -3.99 -9.66
CA THR A 57 -10.99 -5.13 -9.84
C THR A 57 -12.35 -4.83 -9.18
N LYS A 58 -13.34 -5.71 -9.35
CA LYS A 58 -14.65 -5.54 -8.72
C LYS A 58 -14.54 -5.44 -7.19
N ALA A 59 -13.74 -6.33 -6.58
CA ALA A 59 -13.42 -6.27 -5.16
C ALA A 59 -12.54 -5.06 -4.82
N GLY A 60 -11.56 -4.75 -5.69
CA GLY A 60 -10.69 -3.58 -5.55
C GLY A 60 -11.44 -2.27 -5.37
N LYS A 61 -12.48 -2.01 -6.17
CA LYS A 61 -13.32 -0.80 -6.05
C LYS A 61 -13.91 -0.60 -4.65
N TYR A 62 -14.14 -1.68 -3.91
CA TYR A 62 -14.68 -1.64 -2.55
C TYR A 62 -13.59 -1.64 -1.48
N LEU A 63 -12.60 -2.53 -1.63
CA LEU A 63 -11.61 -2.81 -0.60
C LEU A 63 -10.43 -1.82 -0.63
N PHE A 64 -9.96 -1.44 -1.83
CA PHE A 64 -8.79 -0.58 -2.00
C PHE A 64 -8.93 0.79 -1.31
N PRO A 65 -10.00 1.60 -1.51
CA PRO A 65 -10.09 2.91 -0.87
C PRO A 65 -10.18 2.81 0.67
N ARG A 66 -10.82 1.77 1.19
CA ARG A 66 -10.90 1.52 2.64
C ARG A 66 -9.57 1.08 3.24
N LEU A 67 -8.81 0.27 2.51
CA LEU A 67 -7.48 -0.15 2.93
C LEU A 67 -6.50 1.01 2.84
N LEU A 68 -6.58 1.84 1.79
CA LEU A 68 -5.79 3.06 1.63
C LEU A 68 -6.03 4.04 2.78
N GLN A 69 -7.29 4.25 3.20
CA GLN A 69 -7.59 5.11 4.34
C GLN A 69 -6.92 4.60 5.63
N LYS A 70 -6.93 3.29 5.87
CA LYS A 70 -6.27 2.70 7.05
C LYS A 70 -4.75 2.84 6.98
N PHE A 71 -4.18 2.65 5.79
CA PHE A 71 -2.76 2.85 5.52
C PHE A 71 -2.33 4.30 5.78
N LEU A 72 -3.08 5.30 5.29
CA LEU A 72 -2.73 6.72 5.48
C LEU A 72 -2.81 7.19 6.94
N VAL A 73 -3.64 6.54 7.76
CA VAL A 73 -3.79 6.84 9.19
C VAL A 73 -2.84 5.99 10.06
N PHE A 74 -2.09 5.07 9.44
CA PHE A 74 -1.14 4.23 10.16
C PHE A 74 0.04 5.09 10.66
N THR A 75 0.12 5.26 11.97
CA THR A 75 1.14 6.08 12.65
C THR A 75 2.12 5.26 13.47
N ASP A 76 1.99 3.93 13.51
CA ASP A 76 2.85 3.03 14.30
C ASP A 76 4.20 2.78 13.60
N ARG A 77 4.94 3.89 13.38
CA ARG A 77 6.29 3.89 12.81
C ARG A 77 7.35 3.45 13.83
N SER A 78 7.00 3.38 15.12
CA SER A 78 7.91 3.11 16.24
C SER A 78 7.62 1.82 17.02
N GLY A 79 6.60 1.02 16.66
CA GLY A 79 6.11 -0.07 17.51
C GLY A 79 5.97 -1.42 16.81
N LYS A 80 6.57 -2.44 17.43
CA LYS A 80 6.29 -3.91 17.51
C LYS A 80 5.56 -4.69 16.38
N THR A 81 4.75 -4.08 15.52
CA THR A 81 3.92 -4.77 14.51
C THR A 81 4.21 -4.20 13.11
N SER A 82 4.64 -5.05 12.18
CA SER A 82 4.94 -4.63 10.81
C SER A 82 3.68 -4.16 10.03
N LEU A 83 3.88 -3.26 9.07
CA LEU A 83 2.84 -2.82 8.14
C LEU A 83 2.13 -4.00 7.46
N GLU A 84 2.89 -5.01 7.01
CA GLU A 84 2.32 -6.23 6.43
C GLU A 84 1.33 -6.95 7.36
N THR A 85 1.65 -7.02 8.65
CA THR A 85 0.78 -7.66 9.64
C THR A 85 -0.53 -6.88 9.79
N MET A 86 -0.44 -5.55 9.81
CA MET A 86 -1.62 -4.68 9.88
C MET A 86 -2.47 -4.76 8.61
N LEU A 87 -1.84 -4.75 7.43
CA LEU A 87 -2.51 -4.93 6.14
C LEU A 87 -3.29 -6.24 6.08
N LYS A 88 -2.69 -7.35 6.51
CA LYS A 88 -3.37 -8.66 6.60
C LYS A 88 -4.61 -8.58 7.51
N ARG A 89 -4.47 -8.04 8.71
CA ARG A 89 -5.59 -7.90 9.68
C ARG A 89 -6.73 -7.04 9.13
N TRP A 90 -6.40 -5.88 8.57
CA TRP A 90 -7.39 -4.99 7.99
C TRP A 90 -8.08 -5.60 6.79
N TYR A 91 -7.32 -6.22 5.89
CA TYR A 91 -7.86 -6.90 4.72
C TYR A 91 -8.83 -8.00 5.09
N THR A 92 -8.49 -8.90 6.03
CA THR A 92 -9.38 -9.99 6.44
C THR A 92 -10.72 -9.46 6.97
N THR A 93 -10.71 -8.40 7.77
CA THR A 93 -11.94 -7.78 8.26
C THR A 93 -12.75 -7.15 7.12
N LEU A 94 -12.11 -6.40 6.22
CA LEU A 94 -12.77 -5.76 5.08
C LEU A 94 -13.33 -6.79 4.09
N GLU A 95 -12.58 -7.84 3.80
CA GLU A 95 -12.96 -8.93 2.90
C GLU A 95 -14.19 -9.67 3.43
N LYS A 96 -14.25 -9.97 4.73
CA LYS A 96 -15.42 -10.58 5.35
C LYS A 96 -16.67 -9.74 5.14
N MET A 97 -16.58 -8.42 5.35
CA MET A 97 -17.69 -7.48 5.15
C MET A 97 -18.11 -7.38 3.67
N TYR A 98 -17.14 -7.37 2.76
CA TYR A 98 -17.43 -7.37 1.32
C TYR A 98 -18.18 -8.64 0.91
N ARG A 99 -17.67 -9.82 1.33
CA ARG A 99 -18.30 -11.11 1.02
C ARG A 99 -19.73 -11.20 1.55
N SER A 100 -19.99 -10.72 2.78
CA SER A 100 -21.35 -10.71 3.34
C SER A 100 -22.31 -9.80 2.58
N GLN A 101 -21.82 -8.73 1.95
CA GLN A 101 -22.65 -7.82 1.14
C GLN A 101 -22.93 -8.35 -0.26
N THR A 102 -22.03 -9.16 -0.81
CA THR A 102 -22.17 -9.72 -2.17
C THR A 102 -22.87 -11.09 -2.22
N ALA A 103 -23.05 -11.74 -1.07
CA ALA A 103 -23.68 -13.04 -0.95
C ALA A 103 -25.21 -12.98 -0.68
N GLY A 104 -25.75 -11.76 -0.54
CA GLY A 104 -27.20 -11.49 -0.56
C GLY A 104 -27.62 -10.95 -1.92
#